data_AF-A0A7S0E7C8-F1
#
_entry.id   AF-A0A7S0E7C8-F1
#
_cell.length_a   1.000
_cell.length_b   1.000
_cell.length_c   1.000
_cell.angle_alpha   90.00
_cell.angle_beta   90.00
_cell.angle_gamma   90.00
#
_symmetry.space_group_name_H-M   'P 1'
#
loop_
_entity.id
_entity.type
_entity.pdbx_description
1 polymer ?
#
loop_
_entity_poly.entity_id
_entity_poly.type
_entity_poly.pdbx_seq_one_letter_code
_entity_poly.pdbx_strand_id
1 'polypeptide(L)'
;ENLFPLLSLALLHQRSSTKASYALLRLLETSPANRRRLLEVPSCIGSLIGNVSTSYLSACIHSALCLFLLCRNNHKVAAQVAQTDGAVDRLLKVVKKMLDSVPDLPSEDHGQEHEKQQGQEQEQEQE
;
A
#
# COMPACT_ATOMS: atom_id res chain seq x y z
N GLU A 1 26.44 -7.39 6.40
CA GLU A 1 26.10 -6.48 7.52
C GLU A 1 24.60 -6.25 7.57
N ASN A 2 24.04 -5.97 8.75
CA ASN A 2 22.60 -5.99 9.01
C ASN A 2 21.93 -4.74 8.40
N LEU A 3 21.21 -4.87 7.27
CA LEU A 3 20.63 -3.72 6.53
C LEU A 3 19.49 -3.01 7.27
N PHE A 4 18.90 -3.66 8.27
CA PHE A 4 17.69 -3.20 8.94
C PHE A 4 17.77 -1.75 9.51
N PRO A 5 18.84 -1.34 10.23
CA PRO A 5 18.92 0.03 10.77
C PRO A 5 18.96 1.09 9.67
N LEU A 6 19.68 0.83 8.57
CA LEU A 6 19.77 1.75 7.44
C LEU A 6 18.41 1.92 6.75
N LEU A 7 17.72 0.81 6.50
CA LEU A 7 16.39 0.83 5.90
C LEU A 7 15.36 1.55 6.79
N SER A 8 15.43 1.32 8.10
CA SER A 8 14.55 1.97 9.08
C SER A 8 14.76 3.48 9.10
N LEU A 9 16.00 3.94 9.17
CA LEU A 9 16.33 5.38 9.13
C LEU A 9 15.93 6.02 7.80
N ALA A 10 16.16 5.34 6.68
CA ALA A 10 15.76 5.83 5.36
C ALA A 10 14.24 6.05 5.28
N LEU A 11 13.44 5.11 5.79
CA LEU A 11 11.97 5.24 5.81
C LEU A 11 11.54 6.40 6.70
N LEU A 12 12.05 6.47 7.93
CA LEU A 12 11.65 7.49 8.91
C LEU A 12 11.99 8.90 8.44
N HIS A 13 13.10 9.08 7.71
CA HIS A 13 13.50 10.37 7.14
C HIS A 13 12.91 10.65 5.74
N GLN A 14 11.98 9.84 5.24
CA GLN A 14 11.39 9.97 3.90
C GLN A 14 12.45 9.95 2.76
N ARG A 15 13.59 9.31 3.00
CA ARG A 15 14.68 9.11 2.03
C ARG A 15 14.69 7.71 1.43
N SER A 16 13.71 6.88 1.79
CA SER A 16 13.63 5.49 1.35
C SER A 16 13.18 5.42 -0.10
N SER A 17 13.91 4.65 -0.90
CA SER A 17 13.42 4.22 -2.21
C SER A 17 12.28 3.21 -2.04
N THR A 18 11.48 3.02 -3.08
CA THR A 18 10.44 1.99 -3.10
C THR A 18 11.03 0.59 -2.79
N LYS A 19 12.16 0.24 -3.41
CA LYS A 19 12.85 -1.05 -3.17
C LYS A 19 13.31 -1.21 -1.71
N ALA A 20 13.90 -0.17 -1.13
CA ALA A 20 14.33 -0.17 0.26
C ALA A 20 13.14 -0.33 1.23
N SER A 21 12.03 0.34 0.94
CA SER A 21 10.79 0.23 1.73
C SER A 21 10.20 -1.17 1.68
N TYR A 22 10.15 -1.80 0.50
CA TYR A 22 9.72 -3.19 0.39
C TYR A 22 10.63 -4.17 1.13
N ALA A 23 11.95 -3.98 1.04
CA ALA A 23 12.90 -4.80 1.79
C ALA A 23 12.66 -4.68 3.30
N LEU A 24 12.41 -3.47 3.81
CA LEU A 24 12.06 -3.24 5.21
C LEU A 24 10.74 -3.91 5.59
N LEU A 25 9.68 -3.76 4.78
CA LEU A 25 8.39 -4.37 5.03
C LEU A 25 8.50 -5.90 5.11
N ARG A 26 9.28 -6.53 4.22
CA ARG A 26 9.58 -7.97 4.28
C ARG A 26 10.31 -8.36 5.56
N LEU A 27 11.29 -7.56 6.00
CA LEU A 27 12.01 -7.80 7.25
C LEU A 27 11.12 -7.66 8.48
N LEU A 28 10.14 -6.75 8.47
CA LEU A 28 9.19 -6.56 9.56
C LEU A 28 8.13 -7.68 9.60
N GLU A 29 7.63 -8.09 8.43
CA GLU A 29 6.66 -9.17 8.30
C GLU A 29 7.22 -10.49 8.85
N THR A 30 8.47 -10.82 8.48
CA THR A 30 9.09 -12.12 8.78
C THR A 30 9.80 -12.17 10.14
N SER A 31 10.16 -11.03 10.74
CA SER A 31 10.96 -11.01 11.98
C SER A 31 10.30 -10.21 13.10
N PRO A 32 9.80 -10.88 14.16
CA PRO A 32 9.37 -10.21 15.40
C PRO A 32 10.49 -9.40 16.06
N ALA A 33 11.74 -9.85 15.93
CA ALA A 33 12.90 -9.12 16.47
C ALA A 33 13.08 -7.76 15.77
N ASN A 34 12.92 -7.71 14.44
CA ASN A 34 12.98 -6.46 13.69
C ASN A 34 11.83 -5.50 14.05
N ARG A 35 10.62 -6.02 14.29
CA ARG A 35 9.50 -5.20 14.79
C ARG A 35 9.81 -4.55 16.13
N ARG A 36 10.40 -5.30 17.08
CA ARG A 36 10.85 -4.75 18.37
C ARG A 36 11.93 -3.69 18.19
N ARG A 37 12.96 -3.98 17.37
CA ARG A 37 14.03 -3.03 17.05
C ARG A 37 13.52 -1.74 16.40
N LEU A 38 12.48 -1.81 15.57
CA LEU A 38 11.87 -0.62 14.98
C LEU A 38 11.23 0.27 16.05
N LEU A 39 10.54 -0.34 17.02
CA LEU A 39 9.88 0.37 18.13
C LEU A 39 10.88 0.97 19.14
N GLU A 40 12.11 0.47 19.18
CA GLU A 40 13.20 1.06 19.97
C GLU A 40 13.73 2.37 19.37
N VAL A 41 13.41 2.66 18.09
CA VAL A 41 13.82 3.92 17.46
C VAL A 41 12.98 5.07 18.05
N PRO A 42 13.63 6.13 18.59
CA PRO A 42 12.92 7.28 19.15
C PRO A 42 11.93 7.87 18.15
N SER A 43 10.74 8.20 18.64
CA SER A 43 9.67 8.81 17.84
C SER A 43 9.24 7.98 16.62
N CYS A 44 9.54 6.68 16.55
CA CYS A 44 9.20 5.82 15.41
C CYS A 44 7.73 5.97 14.97
N ILE A 45 6.79 5.77 15.90
CA ILE A 45 5.35 5.85 15.61
C ILE A 45 4.95 7.25 15.14
N GLY A 46 5.44 8.30 15.82
CA GLY A 46 5.16 9.69 15.46
C GLY A 46 5.67 10.03 14.06
N SER A 47 6.90 9.62 13.73
CA SER A 47 7.49 9.80 12.40
C SER A 47 6.71 9.05 11.32
N LEU A 48 6.31 7.81 11.58
CA LEU A 48 5.48 7.05 10.64
C LEU A 48 4.12 7.74 10.40
N ILE A 49 3.44 8.20 11.46
CA ILE A 49 2.16 8.94 11.34
C ILE A 49 2.35 10.25 10.58
N GLY A 50 3.44 10.98 10.83
CA GLY A 50 3.80 12.17 10.07
C GLY A 50 3.98 11.87 8.58
N ASN A 51 4.67 10.77 8.26
CA ASN A 51 4.97 10.37 6.89
C ASN A 51 3.73 9.94 6.08
N VAL A 52 2.66 9.49 6.74
CA VAL A 52 1.34 9.17 6.13
C VAL A 52 0.69 10.42 5.50
N SER A 53 1.11 11.63 5.88
CA SER A 53 0.54 12.91 5.38
C SER A 53 1.41 13.63 4.36
N THR A 54 2.41 12.95 3.79
CA THR A 54 3.38 13.57 2.87
C THR A 54 2.82 13.74 1.46
N SER A 55 3.49 14.53 0.63
CA SER A 55 3.12 14.72 -0.78
C SER A 55 3.37 13.46 -1.63
N TYR A 56 4.27 12.58 -1.21
CA TYR A 56 4.64 11.38 -1.94
C TYR A 56 3.77 10.19 -1.53
N LEU A 57 2.82 9.80 -2.40
CA LEU A 57 1.89 8.69 -2.13
C LEU A 57 2.63 7.39 -1.76
N SER A 58 3.71 7.05 -2.46
CA SER A 58 4.53 5.88 -2.15
C SER A 58 5.06 5.89 -0.71
N ALA A 59 5.57 7.03 -0.23
CA ALA A 59 6.04 7.17 1.15
C ALA A 59 4.89 7.06 2.16
N CYS A 60 3.71 7.60 1.83
CA CYS A 60 2.51 7.47 2.65
C CYS A 60 2.09 6.00 2.80
N ILE A 61 2.06 5.25 1.68
CA ILE A 61 1.68 3.83 1.64
C ILE A 61 2.67 3.00 2.47
N HIS A 62 3.97 3.16 2.25
CA HIS A 62 4.97 2.39 2.99
C HIS A 62 4.91 2.66 4.50
N SER A 63 4.69 3.91 4.90
CA SER A 63 4.55 4.29 6.31
C SER A 63 3.27 3.69 6.93
N ALA A 64 2.16 3.70 6.19
CA ALA A 64 0.90 3.07 6.60
C ALA A 64 1.06 1.55 6.76
N LEU A 65 1.74 0.88 5.84
CA LEU A 65 2.01 -0.57 5.92
C LEU A 65 2.93 -0.91 7.10
N CYS A 66 3.95 -0.09 7.38
CA CYS A 66 4.77 -0.26 8.58
C CYS A 66 3.93 -0.12 9.85
N LEU A 67 3.07 0.89 9.95
CA LEU A 67 2.15 1.06 11.08
C LEU A 67 1.23 -0.15 11.23
N PHE A 68 0.67 -0.67 10.13
CA PHE A 68 -0.16 -1.87 10.14
C PHE A 68 0.58 -3.08 10.72
N LEU A 69 1.80 -3.35 10.26
CA LEU A 69 2.62 -4.47 10.74
C LEU A 69 2.97 -4.34 12.24
N LEU A 70 3.17 -3.11 12.73
CA LEU A 70 3.43 -2.85 14.14
C LEU A 70 2.16 -2.99 14.98
N CYS A 71 1.02 -2.44 14.54
CA CYS A 71 -0.27 -2.50 15.24
C CYS A 71 -0.79 -3.94 15.35
N ARG A 72 -0.73 -4.70 14.25
CA ARG A 72 -1.22 -6.09 14.19
C ARG A 72 -0.64 -6.98 15.28
N ASN A 73 0.56 -6.66 15.77
CA ASN A 73 1.30 -7.49 16.72
C ASN A 73 1.54 -6.81 18.07
N ASN A 74 0.98 -5.61 18.28
CA ASN A 74 1.16 -4.85 19.51
C ASN A 74 -0.05 -3.92 19.77
N HIS A 75 -0.94 -4.34 20.67
CA HIS A 75 -2.13 -3.56 21.04
C HIS A 75 -1.79 -2.18 21.63
N LYS A 76 -0.62 -2.02 22.27
CA LYS A 76 -0.18 -0.72 22.79
C LYS A 76 0.13 0.25 21.66
N VAL A 77 0.75 -0.24 20.59
CA VAL A 77 1.01 0.57 19.39
C VAL A 77 -0.31 0.92 18.70
N ALA A 78 -1.24 -0.03 18.59
CA ALA A 78 -2.55 0.23 18.01
C ALA A 78 -3.32 1.31 18.81
N ALA A 79 -3.33 1.22 20.15
CA ALA A 79 -3.92 2.22 21.02
C ALA A 79 -3.24 3.58 20.88
N GLN A 80 -1.90 3.62 20.83
CA GLN A 80 -1.14 4.86 20.65
C GLN A 80 -1.47 5.55 19.31
N VAL A 81 -1.56 4.78 18.23
CA VAL A 81 -1.95 5.30 16.91
C VAL A 81 -3.37 5.84 16.94
N ALA A 82 -4.32 5.10 17.55
CA ALA A 82 -5.72 5.53 17.65
C ALA A 82 -5.89 6.80 18.52
N GLN A 83 -5.05 6.98 19.53
CA GLN A 83 -5.05 8.17 20.40
C GLN A 83 -4.28 9.36 19.79
N THR A 84 -3.52 9.14 18.72
CA THR A 84 -2.79 10.22 18.05
C THR A 84 -3.76 11.02 17.18
N ASP A 85 -3.86 12.32 17.44
CA ASP A 85 -4.82 13.20 16.80
C ASP A 85 -4.74 13.16 15.27
N GLY A 86 -5.88 12.91 14.63
CA GLY A 86 -6.02 12.78 13.18
C GLY A 86 -5.25 11.62 12.53
N ALA A 87 -4.62 10.70 13.28
CA ALA A 87 -3.84 9.61 12.70
C ALA A 87 -4.72 8.64 11.90
N VAL A 88 -5.89 8.28 12.43
CA VAL A 88 -6.86 7.40 11.75
C VAL A 88 -7.36 8.04 10.46
N ASP A 89 -7.72 9.33 10.49
CA ASP A 89 -8.18 10.05 9.30
C ASP A 89 -7.11 10.13 8.21
N ARG A 90 -5.85 10.34 8.60
CA ARG A 90 -4.71 10.33 7.67
C ARG A 90 -4.54 8.96 7.02
N LEU A 91 -4.66 7.88 7.79
CA LEU A 91 -4.60 6.51 7.25
C LEU A 91 -5.75 6.24 6.28
N LEU A 92 -6.98 6.64 6.61
CA LEU A 92 -8.15 6.52 5.73
C LEU A 92 -7.96 7.30 4.43
N LYS A 93 -7.38 8.50 4.48
CA LYS A 93 -7.04 9.29 3.28
C LYS A 93 -6.03 8.57 2.39
N VAL A 94 -5.04 7.87 2.95
CA VAL A 94 -4.10 7.06 2.16
C VAL A 94 -4.81 5.90 1.48
N VAL A 95 -5.67 5.17 2.20
CA VAL A 95 -6.47 4.08 1.63
C VAL A 95 -7.34 4.58 0.48
N LYS A 96 -8.04 5.71 0.68
CA LYS A 96 -8.84 6.33 -0.38
C LYS A 96 -7.99 6.65 -1.62
N LYS A 97 -6.85 7.33 -1.44
CA LYS A 97 -5.93 7.63 -2.55
C LYS A 97 -5.44 6.37 -3.27
N MET A 98 -5.17 5.28 -2.54
CA MET A 98 -4.80 4.01 -3.15
C MET A 98 -5.92 3.45 -4.01
N LEU A 99 -7.16 3.45 -3.50
CA LEU A 99 -8.33 2.98 -4.25
C LEU A 99 -8.58 3.83 -5.50
N ASP A 100 -8.50 5.16 -5.38
CA ASP A 100 -8.63 6.10 -6.51
C ASP A 100 -7.51 5.92 -7.56
N SER A 101 -6.41 5.25 -7.21
CA SER A 101 -5.29 4.96 -8.12
C SER A 101 -5.44 3.64 -8.88
N VAL A 102 -6.40 2.79 -8.49
CA VAL A 102 -6.69 1.55 -9.19
C VAL A 102 -7.59 1.90 -10.37
N PRO A 103 -7.21 1.58 -11.62
CA PRO A 103 -8.10 1.79 -12.77
C PRO A 103 -9.41 1.02 -12.53
N ASP A 104 -10.54 1.63 -12.89
CA ASP A 104 -11.84 0.98 -12.78
C ASP A 104 -11.75 -0.42 -13.38
N LEU A 105 -12.04 -1.44 -12.57
CA LEU A 105 -12.17 -2.81 -13.04
C LEU A 105 -13.19 -2.77 -14.19
N PRO A 106 -12.86 -3.31 -15.38
CA PRO A 106 -13.87 -3.44 -16.42
C PRO A 106 -15.02 -4.23 -15.80
N SER A 107 -16.18 -3.59 -15.74
CA SER A 107 -17.41 -4.28 -15.40
C SER A 107 -17.59 -5.31 -16.50
N GLU A 108 -17.30 -6.59 -16.24
CA GLU A 108 -17.72 -7.66 -17.13
C GLU A 108 -19.24 -7.64 -17.12
N ASP A 109 -19.81 -6.89 -18.06
CA ASP A 109 -21.21 -6.95 -18.41
C ASP A 109 -21.43 -8.29 -19.10
N HIS A 110 -21.60 -9.34 -18.31
CA HIS A 110 -22.18 -10.60 -18.76
C HIS A 110 -23.69 -10.41 -18.93
N GLY A 111 -24.05 -9.66 -19.97
CA GLY A 111 -25.40 -9.56 -20.53
C GLY A 111 -25.35 -10.06 -21.97
N GLN A 112 -25.99 -11.19 -22.22
CA GLN A 112 -26.08 -11.90 -23.49
C GLN A 112 -26.53 -11.02 -24.66
N GLU A 113 -25.89 -11.15 -25.81
CA GLU A 113 -26.56 -11.20 -27.12
C GLU A 113 -25.71 -12.01 -28.11
N HIS A 114 -25.85 -13.33 -28.00
CA HIS A 114 -25.62 -14.25 -29.11
C HIS A 114 -26.81 -14.06 -30.07
N GLU A 115 -26.66 -13.33 -31.18
CA GLU A 115 -27.51 -13.56 -32.35
C GLU A 115 -26.83 -13.15 -33.68
N LYS A 116 -26.36 -14.19 -34.37
CA LYS A 116 -26.37 -14.43 -35.82
C LYS A 116 -26.14 -13.25 -36.77
N GLN A 117 -25.04 -13.32 -37.53
CA GLN A 117 -25.10 -13.37 -39.01
C GLN A 117 -23.76 -13.84 -39.59
N GLN A 118 -23.60 -15.16 -39.67
CA GLN A 118 -22.85 -15.81 -40.74
C GLN A 118 -23.89 -16.34 -41.72
N GLY A 119 -23.84 -15.88 -42.96
CA GLY A 119 -24.73 -16.33 -44.03
C GLY A 119 -24.42 -15.63 -45.34
N GLN A 120 -23.74 -16.37 -46.23
CA GLN A 120 -23.59 -16.21 -47.68
C GLN A 120 -22.36 -15.47 -48.20
N GLU A 121 -21.28 -16.25 -48.33
CA GLU A 121 -20.51 -16.28 -49.58
C GLU A 121 -21.37 -16.80 -50.74
N GLN A 122 -21.02 -16.37 -51.96
CA GLN A 122 -21.44 -16.84 -53.30
C GLN A 122 -22.71 -16.23 -53.92
N GLU A 123 -22.52 -15.10 -54.62
CA GLU A 123 -22.99 -14.96 -56.00
C GLU A 123 -21.78 -14.62 -56.88
N GLN A 124 -21.24 -15.66 -57.51
CA GLN A 124 -20.56 -15.55 -58.80
C GLN A 124 -21.65 -15.41 -59.89
N GLU A 125 -21.27 -14.77 -61.00
CA GLU A 125 -21.96 -14.74 -62.30
C GLU A 125 -23.16 -13.78 -62.46
N GLN A 126 -22.87 -12.50 -62.75
CA GLN A 126 -23.25 -11.84 -64.02
C GLN A 126 -22.91 -10.34 -63.97
N GLU A 127 -21.79 -9.96 -64.60
CA GLU A 127 -21.69 -8.85 -65.58
C GLU A 127 -20.32 -8.87 -66.26
#